data_AF-A0A957UW55-F1
#
_entry.id   AF-A0A957UW55-F1
#
_cell.length_a   1.000
_cell.length_b   1.000
_cell.length_c   1.000
_cell.angle_alpha   90.00
_cell.angle_beta   90.00
_cell.angle_gamma   90.00
#
_symmetry.space_group_name_H-M   'P 1'
#
loop_
_entity.id
_entity.type
_entity.pdbx_description
1 polymer ?
#
loop_
_entity_poly.entity_id
_entity_poly.type
_entity_poly.pdbx_seq_one_letter_code
_entity_poly.pdbx_strand_id
1 'polypeptide(L)'
;MRLTAVPVYFMHLPRTGGTALGRWLRTAYGRRAYVDLQVSRLPGMDAAHLGGRSCYHSWHLGRGMFERLGRPDLACITLLRHPIERAVSDIYGIQRTALNHGDRFTASCLADLQPWLCAAPEDCIRSGAMDRLLTNVQCRILGSRREYTAWQQAPRGTFWRPLNDVSWFDFP
;
A
#
# COMPACT_ATOMS: atom_id res chain seq x y z
N MET A 1 -3.96 -28.26 23.97
CA MET A 1 -3.44 -28.14 22.58
C MET A 1 -3.40 -26.67 22.22
N ARG A 2 -2.22 -26.06 22.05
CA ARG A 2 -2.12 -24.66 21.60
C ARG A 2 -2.25 -24.65 20.08
N LEU A 3 -3.32 -24.07 19.56
CA LEU A 3 -3.44 -23.80 18.13
C LEU A 3 -2.39 -22.73 17.79
N THR A 4 -1.39 -23.12 17.02
CA THR A 4 -0.42 -22.17 16.46
C THR A 4 -1.14 -21.34 15.39
N ALA A 5 -1.06 -20.01 15.50
CA ALA A 5 -1.68 -19.13 14.52
C ALA A 5 -1.08 -19.39 13.13
N VAL A 6 -1.93 -19.53 12.12
CA VAL A 6 -1.51 -19.73 10.72
C VAL A 6 -0.66 -18.53 10.29
N PRO A 7 0.53 -18.73 9.71
CA PRO A 7 1.31 -17.62 9.16
C PRO A 7 0.57 -16.93 8.01
N VAL A 8 0.48 -15.60 8.05
CA VAL A 8 -0.33 -14.82 7.11
C VAL A 8 0.50 -13.75 6.43
N TYR A 9 0.33 -13.64 5.12
CA TYR A 9 0.68 -12.46 4.36
C TYR A 9 -0.60 -11.71 3.98
N PHE A 10 -0.79 -10.52 4.53
CA PHE A 10 -1.93 -9.67 4.19
C PHE A 10 -1.55 -8.68 3.08
N MET A 11 -1.98 -8.99 1.87
CA MET A 11 -1.81 -8.15 0.68
C MET A 11 -2.84 -7.02 0.69
N HIS A 12 -2.49 -5.90 1.30
CA HIS A 12 -3.41 -4.79 1.52
C HIS A 12 -3.61 -3.96 0.25
N LEU A 13 -4.84 -3.91 -0.24
CA LEU A 13 -5.22 -3.05 -1.36
C LEU A 13 -5.77 -1.71 -0.88
N PRO A 14 -5.53 -0.61 -1.60
CA PRO A 14 -5.99 0.71 -1.21
C PRO A 14 -7.52 0.76 -1.22
N ARG A 15 -8.08 1.42 -0.20
CA ARG A 15 -9.53 1.68 -0.03
C ARG A 15 -10.42 0.44 -0.04
N THR A 16 -9.90 -0.72 0.33
CA THR A 16 -10.69 -1.96 0.49
C THR A 16 -11.00 -2.30 1.95
N GLY A 17 -10.83 -1.35 2.87
CA GLY A 17 -11.00 -1.57 4.31
C GLY A 17 -9.79 -2.24 4.99
N GLY A 18 -8.69 -2.41 4.28
CA GLY A 18 -7.53 -3.14 4.81
C GLY A 18 -6.82 -2.49 5.98
N THR A 19 -7.00 -1.18 6.23
CA THR A 19 -6.51 -0.57 7.49
C THR A 19 -7.22 -1.16 8.72
N ALA A 20 -8.53 -1.43 8.63
CA ALA A 20 -9.29 -2.03 9.71
C ALA A 20 -8.86 -3.49 9.96
N LEU A 21 -8.75 -4.29 8.89
CA LEU A 21 -8.27 -5.67 8.99
C LEU A 21 -6.82 -5.73 9.49
N GLY A 22 -5.94 -4.87 9.01
CA GLY A 22 -4.55 -4.79 9.48
C GLY A 22 -4.46 -4.48 10.97
N ARG A 23 -5.30 -3.57 11.48
CA ARG A 23 -5.40 -3.30 12.93
C ARG A 23 -5.87 -4.53 13.71
N TRP A 24 -6.89 -5.22 13.21
CA TRP A 24 -7.37 -6.45 13.84
C TRP A 24 -6.28 -7.55 13.86
N LEU A 25 -5.59 -7.78 12.73
CA LEU A 25 -4.48 -8.73 12.62
C LEU A 25 -3.34 -8.39 13.58
N ARG A 26 -2.99 -7.10 13.71
CA ARG A 26 -1.98 -6.64 14.66
C ARG A 26 -2.33 -6.99 16.10
N THR A 27 -3.61 -6.86 16.47
CA THR A 27 -4.11 -7.26 17.79
C THR A 27 -4.07 -8.78 17.95
N ALA A 28 -4.54 -9.53 16.96
CA ALA A 28 -4.65 -10.99 17.01
C ALA A 28 -3.28 -11.71 17.08
N TYR A 29 -2.29 -11.26 16.30
CA TYR A 29 -0.94 -11.85 16.29
C TYR A 29 -0.02 -11.24 17.36
N GLY A 30 -0.32 -10.02 17.81
CA GLY A 30 0.51 -9.29 18.75
C GLY A 30 1.79 -8.71 18.13
N ARG A 31 2.40 -7.75 18.85
CA ARG A 31 3.52 -6.93 18.37
C ARG A 31 4.78 -7.72 17.99
N ARG A 32 5.00 -8.90 18.58
CA ARG A 32 6.18 -9.73 18.28
C ARG A 32 6.01 -10.59 17.03
N ALA A 33 4.80 -10.98 16.67
CA ALA A 33 4.56 -11.81 15.49
C ALA A 33 4.11 -10.99 14.26
N TYR A 34 3.62 -9.77 14.46
CA TYR A 34 3.17 -8.87 13.40
C TYR A 34 4.27 -7.91 12.92
N VAL A 35 4.39 -7.69 11.61
CA VAL A 35 5.27 -6.68 11.00
C VAL A 35 4.55 -5.90 9.89
N ASP A 36 4.72 -4.58 9.89
CA ASP A 36 4.30 -3.70 8.79
C ASP A 36 5.43 -3.60 7.76
N LEU A 37 5.21 -4.10 6.55
CA LEU A 37 6.13 -3.94 5.42
C LEU A 37 5.73 -2.66 4.67
N GLN A 38 6.30 -1.53 5.07
CA GLN A 38 6.15 -0.24 4.39
C GLN A 38 7.42 0.03 3.57
N VAL A 39 7.29 0.64 2.38
CA VAL A 39 8.45 0.98 1.52
C VAL A 39 9.53 1.72 2.30
N SER A 40 9.13 2.73 3.07
CA SER A 40 10.04 3.55 3.89
C SER A 40 10.79 2.77 4.98
N ARG A 41 10.31 1.58 5.35
CA ARG A 41 10.92 0.70 6.36
C ARG A 41 11.69 -0.47 5.77
N LEU A 42 11.58 -0.72 4.47
CA LEU A 42 12.35 -1.75 3.79
C LEU A 42 13.88 -1.53 3.94
N PRO A 43 14.42 -0.29 3.88
CA PRO A 43 15.82 -0.05 4.20
C PRO A 43 16.13 -0.43 5.66
N GLY A 44 16.77 -1.58 5.85
CA GLY A 44 17.11 -2.12 7.17
C GLY A 44 16.15 -3.18 7.72
N MET A 45 15.27 -3.76 6.88
CA MET A 45 14.67 -5.07 7.14
C MET A 45 15.54 -6.14 6.46
N ASP A 46 16.32 -6.87 7.25
CA ASP A 46 17.05 -8.04 6.78
C ASP A 46 16.23 -9.33 6.97
N ALA A 47 16.78 -10.45 6.48
CA ALA A 47 16.15 -11.76 6.64
C ALA A 47 15.96 -12.15 8.11
N ALA A 48 16.84 -11.70 9.01
CA ALA A 48 16.73 -11.97 10.45
C ALA A 48 15.55 -11.21 11.09
N HIS A 49 15.29 -9.97 10.67
CA HIS A 49 14.17 -9.15 11.16
C HIS A 49 12.80 -9.68 10.71
N LEU A 50 12.76 -10.25 9.51
CA LEU A 50 11.58 -10.87 8.91
C LEU A 50 11.39 -12.33 9.38
N GLY A 51 12.49 -13.00 9.76
CA GLY A 51 12.50 -14.32 10.34
C GLY A 51 11.77 -14.36 11.68
N GLY A 52 10.91 -15.37 11.87
CA GLY A 52 10.15 -15.55 13.12
C GLY A 52 8.89 -14.69 13.26
N ARG A 53 8.53 -13.88 12.25
CA ARG A 53 7.22 -13.22 12.20
C ARG A 53 6.17 -14.20 11.65
N SER A 54 4.91 -14.02 12.05
CA SER A 54 3.80 -14.86 11.60
C SER A 54 2.71 -14.06 10.90
N CYS A 55 2.76 -12.72 10.92
CA CYS A 55 1.85 -11.87 10.17
C CYS A 55 2.60 -10.73 9.50
N TYR A 56 2.52 -10.67 8.18
CA TYR A 56 3.17 -9.66 7.36
C TYR A 56 2.08 -8.79 6.73
N HIS A 57 1.97 -7.53 7.14
CA HIS A 57 1.06 -6.58 6.51
C HIS A 57 1.82 -5.83 5.42
N SER A 58 1.56 -6.20 4.16
CA SER A 58 2.40 -5.76 3.06
C SER A 58 2.10 -4.38 2.51
N TRP A 59 1.15 -3.65 3.13
CA TRP A 59 0.56 -2.46 2.50
C TRP A 59 0.31 -2.73 1.01
N HIS A 60 0.68 -1.80 0.15
CA HIS A 60 0.42 -1.86 -1.28
C HIS A 60 1.59 -2.44 -2.10
N LEU A 61 2.47 -3.23 -1.45
CA LEU A 61 3.66 -3.82 -2.08
C LEU A 61 3.37 -5.01 -3.02
N GLY A 62 2.13 -5.46 -3.10
CA GLY A 62 1.71 -6.48 -4.06
C GLY A 62 2.43 -7.82 -3.92
N ARG A 63 2.54 -8.54 -5.04
CA ARG A 63 3.02 -9.93 -5.12
C ARG A 63 4.54 -10.08 -5.03
N GLY A 64 5.31 -9.12 -5.52
CA GLY A 64 6.79 -9.19 -5.48
C GLY A 64 7.34 -9.33 -4.06
N MET A 65 6.71 -8.67 -3.08
CA MET A 65 7.13 -8.79 -1.68
C MET A 65 6.71 -10.14 -1.06
N PHE A 66 5.57 -10.70 -1.46
CA PHE A 66 5.15 -12.05 -1.05
C PHE A 66 6.14 -13.11 -1.54
N GLU A 67 6.47 -13.09 -2.83
CA GLU A 67 7.43 -14.02 -3.44
C GLU A 67 8.81 -13.90 -2.78
N ARG A 68 9.22 -12.68 -2.48
CA ARG A 68 10.49 -12.39 -1.81
C ARG A 68 10.61 -12.99 -0.41
N LEU A 69 9.53 -13.05 0.36
CA LEU A 69 9.58 -13.65 1.69
C LEU A 69 9.97 -15.14 1.63
N GLY A 70 9.80 -15.79 0.47
CA GLY A 70 10.28 -17.16 0.22
C GLY A 70 9.67 -18.19 1.17
N ARG A 71 8.50 -17.88 1.74
CA ARG A 71 7.84 -18.70 2.76
C ARG A 71 6.64 -19.44 2.19
N PRO A 72 6.79 -20.74 1.86
CA PRO A 72 5.72 -21.52 1.25
C PRO A 72 4.55 -21.79 2.20
N ASP A 73 4.74 -21.57 3.51
CA ASP A 73 3.74 -21.79 4.55
C ASP A 73 2.84 -20.57 4.84
N LEU A 74 3.05 -19.45 4.13
CA LEU A 74 2.21 -18.26 4.27
C LEU A 74 0.87 -18.42 3.55
N ALA A 75 -0.22 -18.27 4.31
CA ALA A 75 -1.54 -18.01 3.74
C ALA A 75 -1.60 -16.55 3.26
N CYS A 76 -1.76 -16.36 1.95
CA CYS A 76 -1.97 -15.03 1.38
C CYS A 76 -3.46 -14.65 1.47
N ILE A 77 -3.76 -13.54 2.13
CA ILE A 77 -5.12 -12.99 2.23
C ILE A 77 -5.16 -11.56 1.69
N THR A 78 -6.33 -11.14 1.22
CA THR A 78 -6.57 -9.78 0.74
C THR A 78 -8.03 -9.39 0.95
N LEU A 79 -8.33 -8.10 0.75
CA LEU A 79 -9.68 -7.58 0.69
C LEU A 79 -9.87 -6.89 -0.66
N LEU A 80 -10.96 -7.24 -1.33
CA LEU A 80 -11.43 -6.59 -2.54
C LEU A 80 -12.61 -5.69 -2.22
N ARG A 81 -12.80 -4.66 -3.05
CA ARG A 81 -13.98 -3.80 -3.01
C ARG A 81 -14.54 -3.63 -4.41
N HIS A 82 -15.85 -3.39 -4.52
CA HIS A 82 -16.48 -3.01 -5.77
C HIS A 82 -15.67 -1.90 -6.47
N PRO A 83 -15.28 -2.06 -7.75
CA PRO A 83 -14.32 -1.15 -8.40
C PRO A 83 -14.75 0.31 -8.38
N ILE A 84 -16.05 0.59 -8.59
CA ILE A 84 -16.60 1.95 -8.60
C ILE A 84 -16.48 2.59 -7.22
N GLU A 85 -16.92 1.90 -6.16
CA GLU A 85 -16.84 2.45 -4.81
C GLU A 85 -15.41 2.69 -4.36
N ARG A 86 -14.50 1.79 -4.74
CA ARG A 86 -13.08 1.95 -4.48
C ARG A 86 -12.53 3.20 -5.17
N ALA A 87 -12.88 3.40 -6.45
CA ALA A 87 -12.45 4.56 -7.22
C ALA A 87 -12.96 5.88 -6.62
N VAL A 88 -14.24 5.95 -6.27
CA VAL A 88 -14.82 7.12 -5.57
C VAL A 88 -14.11 7.38 -4.25
N SER A 89 -13.85 6.33 -3.46
CA SER A 89 -13.10 6.44 -2.21
C SER A 89 -11.65 6.88 -2.41
N ASP A 90 -11.01 6.50 -3.52
CA ASP A 90 -9.66 6.95 -3.90
C ASP A 90 -9.66 8.43 -4.26
N ILE A 91 -10.62 8.90 -5.08
CA ILE A 91 -10.75 10.32 -5.48
C ILE A 91 -10.81 11.22 -4.24
N TYR A 92 -11.76 10.98 -3.34
CA TYR A 92 -11.87 11.74 -2.10
C TYR A 92 -10.62 11.63 -1.22
N GLY A 93 -9.97 10.47 -1.24
CA GLY A 93 -8.71 10.25 -0.55
C GLY A 93 -7.59 11.12 -1.09
N ILE A 94 -7.44 11.20 -2.41
CA ILE A 94 -6.44 12.01 -3.10
C ILE A 94 -6.72 13.50 -2.85
N GLN A 95 -7.95 13.96 -3.06
CA GLN A 95 -8.37 15.34 -2.82
C GLN A 95 -8.03 15.78 -1.39
N ARG A 96 -8.42 14.98 -0.39
CA ARG A 96 -8.14 15.26 1.02
C ARG A 96 -6.65 15.30 1.33
N THR A 97 -5.88 14.35 0.80
CA THR A 97 -4.43 14.29 1.04
C THR A 97 -3.71 15.46 0.38
N ALA A 98 -4.11 15.87 -0.83
CA ALA A 98 -3.54 17.04 -1.50
C ALA A 98 -3.87 18.36 -0.78
N LEU A 99 -5.11 18.51 -0.28
CA LEU A 99 -5.53 19.70 0.45
C LEU A 99 -4.86 19.83 1.83
N ASN A 100 -4.70 18.72 2.56
CA ASN A 100 -4.19 18.74 3.93
C ASN A 100 -2.68 18.47 4.05
N HIS A 101 -2.09 17.82 3.05
CA HIS A 101 -0.71 17.33 3.05
C HIS A 101 -0.07 17.52 1.66
N GLY A 102 -0.21 18.71 1.08
CA GLY A 102 0.34 19.05 -0.24
C GLY A 102 1.86 18.88 -0.34
N ASP A 103 2.57 18.94 0.79
CA ASP A 103 4.01 18.66 0.91
C ASP A 103 4.40 17.25 0.48
N ARG A 104 3.44 16.31 0.43
CA ARG A 104 3.66 14.94 -0.03
C ARG A 104 3.66 14.79 -1.55
N PHE A 105 3.33 15.83 -2.30
CA PHE A 105 3.21 15.84 -3.77
C PHE A 105 4.36 16.66 -4.35
N THR A 106 4.93 16.31 -5.52
CA THR A 106 5.73 17.35 -6.22
C THR A 106 4.82 18.50 -6.64
N ALA A 107 5.42 19.68 -6.80
CA ALA A 107 4.74 20.86 -7.33
C ALA A 107 4.01 20.60 -8.66
N SER A 108 4.62 19.84 -9.58
CA SER A 108 4.00 19.49 -10.87
C SER A 108 2.72 18.68 -10.68
N CYS A 109 2.75 17.65 -9.82
CA CYS A 109 1.54 16.85 -9.62
C CYS A 109 0.45 17.65 -8.90
N LEU A 110 0.83 18.48 -7.93
CA LEU A 110 -0.16 19.31 -7.22
C LEU A 110 -0.82 20.29 -8.19
N ALA A 111 -0.05 20.90 -9.10
CA ALA A 111 -0.58 21.74 -10.17
C ALA A 111 -1.56 20.98 -11.08
N ASP A 112 -1.23 19.75 -11.47
CA ASP A 112 -2.11 18.90 -12.29
C ASP A 112 -3.41 18.52 -11.56
N LEU A 113 -3.35 18.33 -10.24
CA LEU A 113 -4.50 17.98 -9.41
C LEU A 113 -5.37 19.19 -9.05
N GLN A 114 -4.82 20.41 -9.11
CA GLN A 114 -5.47 21.63 -8.63
C GLN A 114 -6.90 21.82 -9.17
N PRO A 115 -7.20 21.59 -10.48
CA PRO A 115 -8.56 21.73 -11.00
C PRO A 115 -9.57 20.73 -10.42
N TRP A 116 -9.07 19.64 -9.83
CA TRP A 116 -9.86 18.48 -9.40
C TRP A 116 -9.98 18.35 -7.88
N LEU A 117 -9.33 19.21 -7.10
CA LEU A 117 -9.28 19.08 -5.63
C LEU A 117 -10.65 19.22 -4.95
N CYS A 118 -11.57 19.95 -5.58
CA CYS A 118 -12.93 20.17 -5.09
C CYS A 118 -14.01 19.70 -6.09
N ALA A 119 -13.61 19.02 -7.18
CA ALA A 119 -14.55 18.54 -8.19
C ALA A 119 -15.34 17.32 -7.69
N ALA A 120 -16.53 17.11 -8.24
CA ALA A 120 -17.32 15.93 -7.97
C ALA A 120 -16.63 14.67 -8.55
N PRO A 121 -16.72 13.49 -7.90
CA PRO A 121 -16.11 12.26 -8.42
C PRO A 121 -16.52 11.92 -9.84
N GLU A 122 -17.76 12.20 -10.22
CA GLU A 122 -18.29 11.98 -11.56
C GLU A 122 -17.53 12.81 -12.61
N ASP A 123 -17.19 14.04 -12.30
CA ASP A 123 -16.43 14.92 -13.19
C ASP A 123 -14.97 14.48 -13.28
N CYS A 124 -14.36 14.06 -12.16
CA CYS A 124 -13.02 13.47 -12.15
C CYS A 124 -12.92 12.19 -13.00
N ILE A 125 -13.97 11.35 -12.96
CA ILE A 125 -14.04 10.12 -13.75
C ILE A 125 -14.26 10.45 -15.23
N ARG A 126 -15.19 11.36 -15.55
CA ARG A 126 -15.50 11.72 -16.94
C ARG A 126 -14.33 12.40 -17.64
N SER A 127 -13.55 13.21 -16.93
CA SER A 127 -12.40 13.90 -17.51
C SER A 127 -11.18 13.01 -17.73
N GLY A 128 -11.15 11.81 -17.12
CA GLY A 128 -9.99 10.93 -17.12
C GLY A 128 -8.78 11.48 -16.33
N ALA A 129 -8.94 12.59 -15.61
CA ALA A 129 -7.85 13.27 -14.92
C ALA A 129 -7.12 12.40 -13.88
N MET A 130 -7.81 11.37 -13.36
CA MET A 130 -7.26 10.43 -12.38
C MET A 130 -7.11 9.01 -12.93
N ASP A 131 -7.25 8.76 -14.23
CA ASP A 131 -7.26 7.40 -14.80
C ASP A 131 -5.99 6.62 -14.50
N ARG A 132 -4.82 7.29 -14.60
CA ARG A 132 -3.54 6.68 -14.24
C ARG A 132 -3.56 6.16 -12.79
N LEU A 133 -4.30 6.82 -11.91
CA LEU A 133 -4.42 6.46 -10.49
C LEU A 133 -5.48 5.39 -10.28
N LEU A 134 -6.63 5.47 -10.95
CA LEU A 134 -7.82 4.67 -10.63
C LEU A 134 -7.92 3.36 -11.43
N THR A 135 -7.39 3.33 -12.64
CA THR A 135 -7.62 2.21 -13.56
C THR A 135 -6.94 0.94 -13.07
N ASN A 136 -7.76 -0.12 -12.94
CA ASN A 136 -7.32 -1.48 -12.62
C ASN A 136 -6.40 -1.60 -11.38
N VAL A 137 -6.48 -0.69 -10.40
CA VAL A 137 -5.57 -0.67 -9.23
C VAL A 137 -5.49 -2.02 -8.52
N GLN A 138 -6.62 -2.67 -8.26
CA GLN A 138 -6.63 -3.96 -7.57
C GLN A 138 -5.85 -5.01 -8.39
N CYS A 139 -6.09 -5.10 -9.70
CA CYS A 139 -5.35 -6.00 -10.59
C CYS A 139 -3.86 -5.65 -10.66
N ARG A 140 -3.51 -4.36 -10.77
CA ARG A 140 -2.12 -3.90 -10.85
C ARG A 140 -1.34 -4.28 -9.59
N ILE A 141 -1.91 -4.07 -8.40
CA ILE A 141 -1.23 -4.38 -7.15
C ILE A 141 -1.12 -5.90 -6.95
N LEU A 142 -2.20 -6.64 -7.18
CA LEU A 142 -2.18 -8.11 -7.08
C LEU A 142 -1.21 -8.75 -8.08
N GLY A 143 -1.07 -8.18 -9.28
CA GLY A 143 -0.15 -8.62 -10.31
C GLY A 143 1.27 -8.04 -10.19
N SER A 144 1.51 -7.07 -9.29
CA SER A 144 2.78 -6.36 -9.22
C SER A 144 3.89 -7.28 -8.73
N ARG A 145 4.84 -7.58 -9.61
CA ARG A 145 6.09 -8.31 -9.32
C ARG A 145 7.28 -7.37 -9.14
N ARG A 146 7.03 -6.16 -8.64
CA ARG A 146 8.08 -5.16 -8.45
C ARG A 146 9.22 -5.73 -7.61
N GLU A 147 10.45 -5.54 -8.08
CA GLU A 147 11.63 -5.90 -7.31
C GLU A 147 11.94 -4.82 -6.27
N TYR A 148 12.10 -5.26 -5.01
CA TYR A 148 12.32 -4.38 -3.87
C TYR A 148 13.78 -4.38 -3.38
N THR A 149 14.68 -4.98 -4.15
CA THR A 149 16.12 -5.11 -3.83
C THR A 149 16.81 -3.75 -3.73
N ALA A 150 16.57 -2.87 -4.71
CA ALA A 150 17.15 -1.53 -4.75
C ALA A 150 16.79 -0.67 -3.52
N TRP A 151 15.62 -0.89 -2.92
CA TRP A 151 15.18 -0.11 -1.76
C TRP A 151 15.73 -0.59 -0.43
N GLN A 152 16.14 -1.85 -0.33
CA GLN A 152 16.77 -2.34 0.89
C GLN A 152 18.22 -1.88 1.02
N GLN A 153 18.89 -1.66 -0.10
CA GLN A 153 20.29 -1.28 -0.16
C GLN A 153 20.51 0.23 -0.02
N ALA A 154 19.46 1.05 -0.13
CA ALA A 154 19.63 2.48 0.02
C ALA A 154 19.75 2.89 1.50
N PRO A 155 20.45 4.00 1.80
CA PRO A 155 20.58 4.50 3.16
C PRO A 155 19.21 4.78 3.80
N ARG A 156 19.03 4.44 5.07
CA ARG A 156 17.81 4.80 5.82
C ARG A 156 17.55 6.31 5.70
N GLY A 157 16.32 6.68 5.33
CA GLY A 157 15.91 8.08 5.16
C GLY A 157 16.05 8.65 3.74
N THR A 158 16.66 7.94 2.79
CA THR A 158 16.78 8.42 1.39
C THR A 158 15.49 8.28 0.56
N PHE A 159 14.47 7.61 1.08
CA PHE A 159 13.17 7.44 0.41
C PHE A 159 12.07 8.31 1.04
N TRP A 160 12.31 9.61 1.12
CA TRP A 160 11.23 10.58 1.05
C TRP A 160 11.15 11.06 -0.39
N ARG A 161 10.49 10.25 -1.22
CA ARG A 161 10.12 10.68 -2.56
C ARG A 161 8.71 11.21 -2.48
N PRO A 162 8.42 12.38 -3.07
CA PRO A 162 7.04 12.81 -3.22
C PRO A 162 6.25 11.71 -3.94
N LEU A 163 4.97 11.56 -3.59
CA LEU A 163 4.07 10.45 -3.94
C LEU A 163 3.97 10.10 -5.44
N ASN A 164 4.49 10.97 -6.32
CA ASN A 164 4.54 10.81 -7.76
C ASN A 164 5.82 10.17 -8.32
N ASP A 165 6.91 10.06 -7.57
CA ASP A 165 8.13 9.37 -8.05
C ASP A 165 8.11 7.87 -7.74
N VAL A 166 7.26 7.44 -6.80
CA VAL A 166 7.05 6.06 -6.42
C VAL A 166 5.56 5.92 -6.19
N SER A 167 4.87 5.21 -7.10
CA SER A 167 3.45 4.84 -7.06
C SER A 167 2.73 5.31 -5.79
N TRP A 168 1.80 6.26 -5.91
CA TRP A 168 0.96 6.85 -4.85
C TRP A 168 0.48 5.93 -3.72
N PHE A 169 0.40 4.63 -4.00
CA PHE A 169 0.08 3.59 -3.04
C PHE A 169 1.22 3.24 -2.08
N ASP A 170 2.45 3.74 -2.24
CA ASP A 170 3.59 3.30 -1.42
C ASP A 170 3.68 4.03 -0.06
N PHE A 171 2.77 4.96 0.24
CA PHE A 171 2.79 5.73 1.50
C PHE A 171 1.40 5.83 2.17
N PRO A 172 1.30 5.60 3.50
CA PRO A 172 0.08 5.76 4.28
C PRO A 172 -0.34 7.22 4.53
#